data_AF-A0A3L8PE56-F1
#
_entry.id   AF-A0A3L8PE56-F1
#
_cell.length_a   1.000
_cell.length_b   1.000
_cell.length_c   1.000
_cell.angle_alpha   90.00
_cell.angle_beta   90.00
_cell.angle_gamma   90.00
#
_symmetry.space_group_name_H-M   'P 1'
#
loop_
_entity.id
_entity.type
_entity.pdbx_description
1 polymer ?
#
loop_
_entity_poly.entity_id
_entity_poly.type
_entity_poly.pdbx_seq_one_letter_code
_entity_poly.pdbx_strand_id
1 'polypeptide(L)' 'MTSPRVVAVLLAGGTGTRVGHETPKQLLEVAGRPVIAHALGAFDRCDAVDE' A
#
# COMPACT_ATOMS: atom_id res chain seq x y z
N MET A 1 -17.00 -26.37 -0.54
CA MET A 1 -17.16 -25.11 -1.30
C MET A 1 -15.83 -24.38 -1.20
N THR A 2 -15.24 -23.97 -2.31
CA THR A 2 -14.01 -23.15 -2.30
C THR A 2 -14.37 -21.71 -1.93
N SER A 3 -13.57 -21.08 -1.08
CA SER A 3 -13.68 -19.65 -0.78
C SER A 3 -13.48 -18.81 -2.05
N PRO A 4 -14.13 -17.63 -2.16
CA PRO A 4 -13.89 -16.72 -3.29
C PRO A 4 -12.43 -16.23 -3.27
N ARG A 5 -11.87 -15.99 -4.47
CA ARG A 5 -10.59 -15.29 -4.66
C ARG A 5 -10.75 -13.82 -4.30
N VAL A 6 -9.74 -13.22 -3.68
CA VAL A 6 -9.76 -11.82 -3.24
C VAL A 6 -8.42 -11.16 -3.58
N VAL A 7 -8.48 -10.25 -4.54
CA VAL A 7 -7.30 -9.52 -5.02
C VAL A 7 -7.27 -8.11 -4.42
N ALA A 8 -6.14 -7.71 -3.85
CA ALA A 8 -5.90 -6.35 -3.38
C ALA A 8 -5.26 -5.47 -4.47
N VAL A 9 -5.87 -4.34 -4.78
CA VAL A 9 -5.31 -3.34 -5.72
C VAL A 9 -4.96 -2.05 -4.97
N LEU A 10 -3.67 -1.76 -4.85
CA LEU A 10 -3.18 -0.54 -4.21
C LEU A 10 -2.89 0.56 -5.24
N LEU A 11 -3.79 1.55 -5.32
CA LEU A 11 -3.62 2.70 -6.20
C LEU A 11 -2.55 3.67 -5.66
N ALA A 12 -1.34 3.59 -6.21
CA ALA A 12 -0.18 4.37 -5.76
C ALA A 12 0.40 5.32 -6.84
N GLY A 13 -0.34 5.59 -7.92
CA GLY A 13 0.13 6.40 -9.05
C GLY A 13 0.08 7.93 -8.86
N GLY A 14 -0.39 8.42 -7.71
CA GLY A 14 -0.47 9.86 -7.44
C GLY A 14 0.88 10.48 -7.09
N THR A 15 1.10 11.74 -7.44
CA THR A 15 2.35 12.47 -7.14
C THR A 15 2.38 13.08 -5.73
N GLY A 16 1.23 13.25 -5.07
CA GLY A 16 1.18 13.73 -3.69
C GLY A 16 1.53 15.22 -3.50
N THR A 17 1.23 16.08 -4.48
CA THR A 17 1.59 17.52 -4.49
C THR A 17 1.24 18.31 -3.23
N ARG A 18 0.19 17.94 -2.50
CA ARG A 18 -0.22 18.58 -1.25
C ARG A 18 0.69 18.28 -0.05
N VAL A 19 1.53 17.26 -0.14
CA VAL A 19 2.49 16.89 0.91
C VAL A 19 3.72 17.81 0.88
N GLY A 20 3.92 18.56 -0.21
CA GLY A 20 4.99 19.56 -0.30
C GLY A 20 6.40 18.97 -0.41
N HIS A 21 6.53 17.72 -0.85
CA HIS A 21 7.80 17.01 -1.01
C HIS A 21 8.03 16.66 -2.48
N GLU A 22 9.29 16.66 -2.94
CA GLU A 22 9.65 16.26 -4.30
C GLU A 22 9.48 14.75 -4.55
N THR A 23 9.61 13.96 -3.49
CA THR A 23 9.44 12.52 -3.51
C THR A 23 7.95 12.18 -3.47
N PRO A 24 7.43 11.32 -4.37
CA PRO A 24 6.05 10.88 -4.33
C PRO A 24 5.67 10.32 -2.96
N LYS A 25 4.50 10.72 -2.43
CA LYS A 25 4.14 10.48 -1.01
C LYS A 25 4.23 9.01 -0.57
N GLN A 26 3.99 8.08 -1.48
CA GLN A 26 3.98 6.64 -1.22
C GLN A 26 5.39 6.10 -0.93
N LEU A 27 6.43 6.81 -1.35
CA LEU A 27 7.83 6.45 -1.13
C LEU A 27 8.46 7.19 0.06
N LEU A 28 7.78 8.18 0.65
CA LEU A 28 8.25 8.86 1.86
C LEU A 28 8.34 7.87 3.01
N GLU A 29 9.35 8.03 3.86
CA GLU A 29 9.52 7.20 5.05
C GLU A 29 8.68 7.70 6.22
N VAL A 30 8.03 6.76 6.90
CA VAL A 30 7.34 6.97 8.17
C VAL A 30 7.73 5.82 9.09
N ALA A 31 8.26 6.14 10.28
CA ALA A 31 8.76 5.15 11.23
C ALA A 31 9.77 4.16 10.61
N GLY A 32 10.70 4.68 9.78
CA GLY A 32 11.77 3.89 9.16
C GLY A 32 11.32 2.95 8.03
N ARG A 33 10.11 3.11 7.50
CA ARG A 33 9.60 2.33 6.35
C ARG A 33 8.85 3.23 5.37
N PRO A 34 8.92 3.00 4.06
CA PRO A 34 8.12 3.72 3.09
C PRO A 34 6.62 3.58 3.37
N VAL A 35 5.83 4.63 3.15
CA VAL A 35 4.36 4.62 3.32
C VAL A 35 3.72 3.43 2.58
N ILE A 36 4.17 3.14 1.36
CA ILE A 36 3.66 2.00 0.57
C ILE A 36 3.92 0.65 1.24
N ALA A 37 5.03 0.49 1.97
CA ALA A 37 5.37 -0.76 2.65
C ALA A 37 4.47 -1.01 3.87
N HIS A 38 3.93 0.03 4.50
CA HIS A 38 2.93 -0.10 5.56
C HIS A 38 1.61 -0.63 5.00
N ALA A 39 1.16 -0.10 3.86
CA ALA A 39 -0.06 -0.53 3.18
C ALA A 39 0.06 -1.97 2.66
N LEU A 40 1.15 -2.30 1.97
CA LEU A 40 1.44 -3.66 1.51
C LEU A 40 1.45 -4.65 2.68
N GLY A 41 2.12 -4.30 3.79
CA GLY A 41 2.14 -5.17 4.96
C GLY A 41 0.77 -5.38 5.60
N ALA A 42 -0.18 -4.45 5.45
CA ALA A 42 -1.54 -4.65 5.95
C ALA A 42 -2.31 -5.67 5.10
N PHE A 43 -2.16 -5.64 3.78
CA PHE A 43 -2.75 -6.64 2.88
C PHE A 43 -2.08 -8.01 3.05
N ASP A 44 -0.75 -8.06 3.18
CA ASP A 44 0.01 -9.29 3.39
C ASP A 44 -0.39 -10.05 4.69
N ARG A 45 -0.86 -9.33 5.72
CA ARG A 45 -1.36 -9.93 6.97
C ARG A 45 -2.86 -10.24 6.95
N CYS A 46 -3.55 -9.98 5.84
CA CYS A 46 -4.98 -10.22 5.74
C CYS A 46 -5.23 -11.61 5.16
N ASP A 47 -5.64 -12.57 5.99
CA ASP A 47 -5.91 -13.96 5.57
C ASP A 47 -6.95 -14.09 4.43
N ALA A 48 -7.78 -13.06 4.26
CA ALA A 48 -8.76 -13.03 3.19
C ALA A 48 -8.16 -12.68 1.83
N VAL A 49 -7.03 -11.97 1.77
CA VAL A 49 -6.36 -11.55 0.53
C VAL A 49 -5.38 -12.62 0.09
N ASP A 50 -5.52 -13.13 -1.12
CA ASP A 50 -4.68 -14.19 -1.65
C ASP A 50 -3.82 -13.79 -2.86
N GLU A 51 -4.01 -12.56 -3.38
CA GLU A 51 -3.21 -11.89 -4.43
C GLU A 51 -3.19 -10.36 -4.24
#